data_AF-A0AAW0NUZ0-F1
#
_entry.id   AF-A0AAW0NUZ0-F1
#
_cell.length_a   1.000
_cell.length_b   1.000
_cell.length_c   1.000
_cell.angle_alpha   90.00
_cell.angle_beta   90.00
_cell.angle_gamma   90.00
#
_symmetry.space_group_name_H-M   'P 1'
#
loop_
_entity.id
_entity.type
_entity.pdbx_description
1 polymer ?
#
loop_
_entity_poly.entity_id
_entity_poly.type
_entity_poly.pdbx_seq_one_letter_code
_entity_poly.pdbx_strand_id
1 'polypeptide(L)'
;MGTAQSRTRHPTRWHIQEAQNEVVEKKYDPNDDTMTFVEGEDEMDFLCHGYTSLRARMSCGHTVTPMSLTDWCLNQLKEGATSFICGNCAAKWSYKEVRKMALLTQEEAKYYEDKLFSNKVKGNPNFKLCPGCKCRVEREDTNNLCVTCPKCTASKNKAYRFCWQCLKEWKGPVPVSDHCENEDCCNQKICVLRNCPVVNFKDVQGVNDCPSIRACPSCGELLEHSGIKCKFLVCKKCKAKFCFVCLKLFPECQNYFELCLCGIAPRQTSIPEWDGKIANNAKVEE
;
A
#
# COMPACT_ATOMS: atom_id res chain seq x y z
N MET A 1 -45.95 -49.00 -0.77
CA MET A 1 -46.58 -47.69 -0.50
C MET A 1 -45.84 -47.05 0.68
N GLY A 2 -45.17 -45.92 0.43
CA GLY A 2 -44.61 -44.99 1.43
C GLY A 2 -43.41 -45.51 2.26
N THR A 3 -42.35 -44.78 2.53
CA THR A 3 -41.88 -43.43 2.16
C THR A 3 -40.40 -43.42 2.51
N ALA A 4 -39.55 -43.07 1.54
CA ALA A 4 -38.13 -42.86 1.75
C ALA A 4 -37.90 -41.66 2.68
N GLN A 5 -37.17 -41.86 3.78
CA GLN A 5 -36.72 -40.77 4.64
C GLN A 5 -35.41 -40.19 4.09
N SER A 6 -35.53 -38.95 3.65
CA SER A 6 -34.50 -38.07 3.15
C SER A 6 -33.37 -37.86 4.15
N ARG A 7 -32.15 -38.26 3.80
CA ARG A 7 -30.93 -37.64 4.33
C ARG A 7 -30.53 -36.50 3.41
N THR A 8 -31.05 -35.31 3.69
CA THR A 8 -30.59 -34.05 3.10
C THR A 8 -29.18 -33.76 3.61
N ARG A 9 -28.17 -34.05 2.78
CA ARG A 9 -26.86 -33.40 2.89
C ARG A 9 -27.02 -31.98 2.39
N HIS A 10 -27.07 -31.01 3.31
CA HIS A 10 -26.97 -29.60 2.94
C HIS A 10 -25.55 -29.30 2.41
N PRO A 11 -25.42 -28.43 1.39
CA PRO A 11 -24.25 -28.40 0.52
C PRO A 11 -23.27 -27.32 0.96
N THR A 12 -22.07 -27.71 1.39
CA THR A 12 -20.90 -26.81 1.35
C THR A 12 -20.37 -26.79 -0.08
N ARG A 13 -20.91 -25.91 -0.91
CA ARG A 13 -20.32 -25.57 -2.21
C ARG A 13 -20.67 -24.13 -2.57
N TRP A 14 -19.90 -23.20 -2.00
CA TRP A 14 -19.75 -21.87 -2.61
C TRP A 14 -18.98 -22.07 -3.92
N HIS A 15 -19.71 -22.43 -4.97
CA HIS A 15 -19.25 -22.29 -6.33
C HIS A 15 -19.23 -20.79 -6.64
N ILE A 16 -18.11 -20.15 -6.33
CA ILE A 16 -17.76 -18.90 -7.00
C ILE A 16 -17.40 -19.31 -8.41
N GLN A 17 -18.34 -19.07 -9.31
CA GLN A 17 -18.14 -19.22 -10.74
C GLN A 17 -17.27 -18.04 -11.16
N GLU A 18 -15.95 -18.19 -10.98
CA GLU A 18 -14.97 -17.30 -11.60
C GLU A 18 -15.13 -17.49 -13.11
N ALA A 19 -15.58 -16.42 -13.77
CA ALA A 19 -15.53 -16.34 -15.21
C ALA A 19 -14.05 -16.46 -15.62
N GLN A 20 -13.69 -17.65 -16.10
CA GLN A 20 -12.39 -17.94 -16.71
C GLN A 20 -12.29 -17.11 -17.99
N ASN A 21 -11.79 -15.88 -17.86
CA ASN A 21 -11.02 -15.30 -18.96
C ASN A 21 -9.76 -16.16 -19.05
N GLU A 22 -9.67 -17.05 -20.04
CA GLU A 22 -8.46 -17.83 -20.29
C GLU A 22 -7.28 -16.86 -20.45
N VAL A 23 -6.42 -16.81 -19.43
CA VAL A 23 -5.15 -16.10 -19.52
C VAL A 23 -4.27 -16.94 -20.43
N VAL A 24 -4.18 -16.54 -21.68
CA VAL A 24 -3.32 -17.21 -22.67
C VAL A 24 -1.86 -17.11 -22.19
N GLU A 25 -1.20 -18.25 -22.05
CA GLU A 25 0.20 -18.31 -21.65
C GLU A 25 1.09 -17.58 -22.65
N LYS A 26 1.82 -16.56 -22.19
CA LYS A 26 2.82 -15.85 -22.99
C LYS A 26 4.01 -16.75 -23.27
N LYS A 27 4.47 -16.80 -24.53
CA LYS A 27 5.59 -17.63 -24.96
C LYS A 27 6.65 -16.82 -25.70
N TYR A 28 7.91 -17.07 -25.38
CA TYR A 28 9.03 -16.57 -26.17
C TYR A 28 9.00 -17.13 -27.59
N ASP A 29 9.44 -16.33 -28.56
CA ASP A 29 9.80 -16.80 -29.88
C ASP A 29 11.15 -17.54 -29.80
N PRO A 30 11.23 -18.83 -30.16
CA PRO A 30 12.50 -19.57 -30.18
C PRO A 30 13.58 -18.94 -31.05
N ASN A 31 13.22 -18.06 -31.99
CA ASN A 31 14.13 -17.38 -32.90
C ASN A 31 14.56 -15.98 -32.42
N ASP A 32 14.12 -15.53 -31.24
CA ASP A 32 14.54 -14.24 -30.66
C ASP A 32 16.01 -14.31 -30.20
N ASP A 33 16.92 -13.81 -31.03
CA ASP A 33 18.36 -13.77 -30.78
C ASP A 33 18.77 -12.78 -29.68
N THR A 34 17.84 -11.95 -29.22
CA THR A 34 18.09 -10.98 -28.16
C THR A 34 17.98 -11.61 -26.78
N MET A 35 17.51 -12.86 -26.68
CA MET A 35 17.39 -13.63 -25.45
C MET A 35 18.39 -14.80 -25.41
N THR A 36 18.84 -15.15 -24.20
CA THR A 36 19.68 -16.35 -24.00
C THR A 36 18.81 -17.45 -23.44
N PHE A 37 18.34 -18.34 -24.32
CA PHE A 37 17.59 -19.53 -23.92
C PHE A 37 18.53 -20.59 -23.35
N VAL A 38 18.09 -21.25 -22.29
CA VAL A 38 18.87 -22.27 -21.58
C VAL A 38 17.99 -23.46 -21.21
N GLU A 39 18.60 -24.64 -21.15
CA GLU A 39 18.00 -25.80 -20.51
C GLU A 39 18.12 -25.65 -18.99
N GLY A 40 17.01 -25.78 -18.28
CA GLY A 40 16.97 -25.59 -16.82
C GLY A 40 15.55 -25.40 -16.30
N GLU A 41 15.43 -25.30 -14.98
CA GLU A 41 14.16 -25.05 -14.29
C GLU A 41 13.72 -23.59 -14.47
N ASP A 42 12.42 -23.33 -14.26
CA ASP A 42 11.91 -21.97 -14.16
C ASP A 42 12.02 -21.52 -12.70
N GLU A 43 13.09 -20.78 -12.38
CA GLU A 43 13.41 -20.43 -11.01
C GLU A 43 12.46 -19.40 -10.38
N MET A 44 11.57 -18.79 -11.17
CA MET A 44 10.55 -17.85 -10.67
C MET A 44 9.15 -18.46 -10.60
N ASP A 45 8.98 -19.75 -10.95
CA ASP A 45 7.71 -20.48 -10.83
C ASP A 45 7.56 -21.09 -9.42
N PHE A 46 7.55 -20.25 -8.39
CA PHE A 46 7.45 -20.67 -6.98
C PHE A 46 6.15 -21.42 -6.63
N LEU A 47 5.12 -21.29 -7.48
CA LEU A 47 3.83 -21.97 -7.32
C LEU A 47 3.73 -23.24 -8.16
N CYS A 48 4.79 -23.60 -8.88
CA CYS A 48 4.86 -24.78 -9.75
C CYS A 48 3.69 -24.84 -10.74
N HIS A 49 3.33 -23.71 -11.35
CA HIS A 49 2.31 -23.63 -12.37
C HIS A 49 2.65 -24.46 -13.62
N GLY A 50 3.94 -24.76 -13.83
CA GLY A 50 4.39 -25.67 -14.88
C GLY A 50 4.33 -25.03 -16.27
N TYR A 51 4.71 -23.75 -16.37
CA TYR A 51 4.72 -23.03 -17.63
C TYR A 51 5.55 -23.75 -18.70
N THR A 52 5.01 -23.76 -19.92
CA THR A 52 5.52 -24.55 -21.05
C THR A 52 6.45 -23.75 -21.96
N SER A 53 6.51 -22.42 -21.82
CA SER A 53 7.43 -21.58 -22.59
C SER A 53 8.91 -21.93 -22.40
N LEU A 54 9.76 -21.50 -23.34
CA LEU A 54 11.22 -21.59 -23.19
C LEU A 54 11.69 -20.82 -21.95
N ARG A 55 12.86 -21.21 -21.42
CA ARG A 55 13.47 -20.54 -20.27
C ARG A 55 14.56 -19.61 -20.77
N ALA A 56 14.48 -18.35 -20.36
CA ALA A 56 15.47 -17.34 -20.71
C ALA A 56 16.23 -16.89 -19.47
N ARG A 57 17.54 -16.64 -19.63
CA ARG A 57 18.42 -16.20 -18.56
C ARG A 57 18.29 -14.69 -18.32
N MET A 58 18.01 -14.30 -17.08
CA MET A 58 18.04 -12.91 -16.61
C MET A 58 19.48 -12.42 -16.37
N SER A 59 19.68 -11.11 -16.26
CA SER A 59 20.99 -10.49 -15.97
C SER A 59 21.65 -10.97 -14.68
N CYS A 60 20.85 -11.44 -13.71
CA CYS A 60 21.34 -12.02 -12.46
C CYS A 60 21.79 -13.49 -12.57
N GLY A 61 21.64 -14.13 -13.73
CA GLY A 61 22.00 -15.52 -13.98
C GLY A 61 20.84 -16.52 -13.86
N HIS A 62 19.79 -16.19 -13.10
CA HIS A 62 18.62 -17.05 -12.92
C HIS A 62 17.67 -17.06 -14.12
N THR A 63 16.92 -18.15 -14.24
CA THR A 63 16.07 -18.44 -15.40
C THR A 63 14.59 -18.17 -15.14
N VAL A 64 13.88 -17.76 -16.19
CA VAL A 64 12.45 -17.42 -16.12
C VAL A 64 11.69 -17.83 -17.37
N THR A 65 10.39 -18.06 -17.24
CA THR A 65 9.42 -17.94 -18.35
C THR A 65 8.77 -16.56 -18.33
N PRO A 66 8.08 -16.13 -19.41
CA PRO A 66 7.40 -14.84 -19.41
C PRO A 66 6.33 -14.76 -18.32
N MET A 67 5.61 -15.87 -18.10
CA MET A 67 4.51 -15.93 -17.15
C MET A 67 4.99 -15.96 -15.70
N SER A 68 5.99 -16.78 -15.36
CA SER A 68 6.53 -16.81 -14.00
C SER A 68 7.09 -15.45 -13.58
N LEU A 69 7.81 -14.78 -14.49
CA LEU A 69 8.32 -13.44 -14.24
C LEU A 69 7.20 -12.42 -14.07
N THR A 70 6.13 -12.51 -14.88
CA THR A 70 4.94 -11.63 -14.76
C THR A 70 4.31 -11.79 -13.39
N ASP A 71 4.05 -13.02 -12.95
CA ASP A 71 3.40 -13.31 -11.69
C ASP A 71 4.24 -12.85 -10.50
N TRP A 72 5.54 -13.15 -10.53
CA TRP A 72 6.49 -12.71 -9.52
C TRP A 72 6.52 -11.18 -9.38
N CYS A 73 6.66 -10.47 -10.50
CA CYS A 73 6.71 -9.01 -10.50
C CYS A 73 5.37 -8.39 -10.08
N LEU A 74 4.24 -8.97 -10.47
CA LEU A 74 2.91 -8.56 -10.00
C LEU A 74 2.78 -8.70 -8.48
N ASN A 75 3.29 -9.79 -7.90
CA ASN A 75 3.27 -9.97 -6.46
C ASN A 75 4.10 -8.88 -5.74
N GLN A 76 5.32 -8.59 -6.23
CA GLN A 76 6.15 -7.52 -5.70
C GLN A 76 5.43 -6.16 -5.74
N LEU A 77 4.73 -5.84 -6.84
CA LEU A 77 3.96 -4.60 -6.94
C LEU A 77 2.78 -4.55 -5.96
N LYS A 78 2.08 -5.67 -5.73
CA LYS A 78 1.00 -5.78 -4.74
C LYS A 78 1.52 -5.56 -3.32
N GLU A 79 2.73 -6.01 -3.03
CA GLU A 79 3.43 -5.82 -1.75
C GLU A 79 4.02 -4.41 -1.56
N GLY A 80 3.92 -3.54 -2.57
CA GLY A 80 4.37 -2.16 -2.46
C GLY A 80 5.80 -1.91 -2.96
N ALA A 81 6.40 -2.84 -3.71
CA ALA A 81 7.74 -2.68 -4.24
C ALA A 81 7.84 -1.47 -5.19
N THR A 82 9.00 -0.80 -5.15
CA THR A 82 9.35 0.34 -6.01
C THR A 82 10.43 0.01 -7.05
N SER A 83 10.91 -1.24 -7.03
CA SER A 83 11.87 -1.83 -7.96
C SER A 83 11.67 -3.35 -7.98
N PHE A 84 12.10 -4.02 -9.05
CA PHE A 84 12.04 -5.48 -9.16
C PHE A 84 13.32 -6.13 -8.68
N ILE A 85 13.18 -7.24 -7.96
CA ILE A 85 14.31 -8.05 -7.49
C ILE A 85 14.08 -9.53 -7.79
N CYS A 86 15.17 -10.24 -8.04
CA CYS A 86 15.18 -11.69 -8.16
C CYS A 86 14.77 -12.35 -6.84
N GLY A 87 13.92 -13.38 -6.91
CA GLY A 87 13.48 -14.16 -5.75
C GLY A 87 14.59 -15.02 -5.11
N ASN A 88 15.61 -15.41 -5.88
CA ASN A 88 16.67 -16.31 -5.40
C ASN A 88 17.91 -15.58 -4.85
N CYS A 89 18.29 -14.45 -5.44
CA CYS A 89 19.54 -13.76 -5.07
C CYS A 89 19.37 -12.27 -4.71
N ALA A 90 18.14 -11.75 -4.68
CA ALA A 90 17.83 -10.35 -4.40
C ALA A 90 18.49 -9.30 -5.35
N ALA A 91 19.13 -9.74 -6.44
CA ALA A 91 19.65 -8.85 -7.47
C ALA A 91 18.53 -8.01 -8.07
N LYS A 92 18.78 -6.71 -8.30
CA LYS A 92 17.81 -5.79 -8.90
C LYS A 92 17.76 -5.96 -10.42
N TRP A 93 16.55 -6.02 -10.97
CA TRP A 93 16.32 -5.98 -12.41
C TRP A 93 15.87 -4.61 -12.86
N SER A 94 16.33 -4.21 -14.05
CA SER A 94 15.84 -2.98 -14.68
C SER A 94 14.41 -3.19 -15.18
N TYR A 95 13.57 -2.14 -15.14
CA TYR A 95 12.21 -2.27 -15.69
C TYR A 95 12.22 -2.58 -17.19
N LYS A 96 13.24 -2.11 -17.93
CA LYS A 96 13.42 -2.42 -19.35
C LYS A 96 13.63 -3.93 -19.58
N GLU A 97 14.44 -4.55 -18.75
CA GLU A 97 14.67 -6.01 -18.76
C GLU A 97 13.38 -6.75 -18.42
N VAL A 98 12.70 -6.38 -17.33
CA VAL A 98 11.43 -7.00 -16.93
C VAL A 98 10.39 -6.91 -18.05
N ARG A 99 10.22 -5.74 -18.67
CA ARG A 99 9.26 -5.54 -19.75
C ARG A 99 9.53 -6.47 -20.93
N LYS A 100 10.81 -6.63 -21.30
CA LYS A 100 11.25 -7.49 -22.38
C LYS A 100 11.03 -8.97 -22.05
N MET A 101 11.53 -9.42 -20.91
CA MET A 101 11.54 -10.83 -20.53
C MET A 101 10.14 -11.33 -20.15
N ALA A 102 9.31 -10.49 -19.53
CA ALA A 102 7.93 -10.85 -19.22
C ALA A 102 6.96 -10.72 -20.41
N LEU A 103 7.47 -10.31 -21.59
CA LEU A 103 6.66 -10.01 -22.78
C LEU A 103 5.45 -9.13 -22.46
N LEU A 104 5.66 -8.06 -21.68
CA LEU A 104 4.53 -7.26 -21.20
C LEU A 104 3.81 -6.59 -22.38
N THR A 105 2.49 -6.73 -22.42
CA THR A 105 1.66 -5.94 -23.35
C THR A 105 1.72 -4.45 -22.99
N GLN A 106 1.20 -3.59 -23.86
CA GLN A 106 1.15 -2.16 -23.59
C GLN A 106 0.27 -1.84 -22.37
N GLU A 107 -0.80 -2.59 -22.16
CA GLU A 107 -1.71 -2.48 -21.01
C GLU A 107 -1.03 -2.96 -19.73
N GLU A 108 -0.34 -4.10 -19.76
CA GLU A 108 0.43 -4.61 -18.61
C GLU A 108 1.55 -3.64 -18.23
N ALA A 109 2.31 -3.12 -19.22
CA ALA A 109 3.36 -2.16 -18.97
C ALA A 109 2.81 -0.89 -18.29
N LYS A 110 1.70 -0.36 -18.80
CA LYS A 110 1.02 0.79 -18.18
C LYS A 110 0.61 0.49 -16.74
N TYR A 111 0.03 -0.69 -16.47
CA TYR A 111 -0.33 -1.10 -15.12
C TYR A 111 0.88 -1.18 -14.18
N TYR A 112 2.00 -1.75 -14.65
CA TYR A 112 3.25 -1.83 -13.89
C TYR A 112 3.79 -0.43 -13.56
N GLU A 113 3.83 0.46 -14.56
CA GLU A 113 4.25 1.86 -14.38
C GLU A 113 3.38 2.58 -13.35
N ASP A 114 2.06 2.47 -13.47
CA ASP A 114 1.09 3.07 -12.54
C ASP A 114 1.26 2.53 -11.11
N LYS A 115 1.56 1.24 -10.94
CA LYS A 115 1.80 0.63 -9.62
C LYS A 115 3.14 1.02 -9.02
N LEU A 116 4.25 0.93 -9.77
CA LEU A 116 5.57 1.41 -9.32
C LEU A 116 5.49 2.87 -8.91
N PHE A 117 4.80 3.67 -9.72
CA PHE A 117 4.55 5.06 -9.45
C PHE A 117 3.78 5.26 -8.14
N SER A 118 2.64 4.58 -7.99
CA SER A 118 1.81 4.66 -6.80
C SER A 118 2.56 4.23 -5.54
N ASN A 119 3.36 3.17 -5.62
CA ASN A 119 4.18 2.68 -4.53
C ASN A 119 5.27 3.70 -4.14
N LYS A 120 5.92 4.32 -5.12
CA LYS A 120 6.92 5.37 -4.89
C LYS A 120 6.31 6.63 -4.27
N VAL A 121 5.11 7.04 -4.71
CA VAL A 121 4.37 8.16 -4.11
C VAL A 121 3.95 7.84 -2.68
N LYS A 122 3.40 6.65 -2.41
CA LYS A 122 3.04 6.24 -1.04
C LYS A 122 4.24 6.24 -0.09
N GLY A 123 5.43 5.93 -0.60
CA GLY A 123 6.67 5.90 0.19
C GLY A 123 7.26 7.27 0.51
N ASN A 124 6.84 8.35 -0.16
CA ASN A 124 7.41 9.68 0.07
C ASN A 124 6.31 10.76 0.22
N PRO A 125 6.20 11.38 1.40
CA PRO A 125 5.12 12.32 1.72
C PRO A 125 5.19 13.64 0.94
N ASN A 126 6.31 13.91 0.27
CA ASN A 126 6.53 15.09 -0.57
C ASN A 126 6.13 14.88 -2.03
N PHE A 127 5.67 13.68 -2.41
CA PHE A 127 5.07 13.47 -3.72
C PHE A 127 3.55 13.32 -3.62
N LYS A 128 2.85 13.94 -4.56
CA LYS A 128 1.42 13.70 -4.83
C LYS A 128 1.13 13.74 -6.31
N LEU A 129 -0.06 13.26 -6.66
CA LEU A 129 -0.61 13.35 -8.01
C LEU A 129 -1.26 14.71 -8.22
N CYS A 130 -0.90 15.38 -9.32
CA CYS A 130 -1.58 16.59 -9.77
C CYS A 130 -3.06 16.28 -10.06
N PRO A 131 -4.02 17.05 -9.52
CA PRO A 131 -5.44 16.79 -9.76
C PRO A 131 -5.85 16.97 -11.22
N GLY A 132 -5.17 17.83 -11.97
CA GLY A 132 -5.41 18.08 -13.39
C GLY A 132 -4.85 16.98 -14.30
N CYS A 133 -3.52 16.84 -14.39
CA CYS A 133 -2.88 15.95 -15.37
C CYS A 133 -2.50 14.57 -14.84
N LYS A 134 -2.75 14.27 -13.55
CA LYS A 134 -2.35 13.02 -12.87
C LYS A 134 -0.85 12.69 -12.98
N CYS A 135 0.00 13.68 -13.27
CA CYS A 135 1.45 13.51 -13.23
C CYS A 135 1.97 13.76 -11.81
N ARG A 136 3.16 13.22 -11.51
CA ARG A 136 3.84 13.47 -10.23
C ARG A 136 4.17 14.93 -10.07
N VAL A 137 3.94 15.43 -8.87
CA VAL A 137 4.47 16.70 -8.43
C VAL A 137 5.16 16.46 -7.09
N GLU A 138 6.40 16.91 -6.99
CA GLU A 138 7.13 17.01 -5.74
C GLU A 138 6.88 18.40 -5.17
N ARG A 139 6.60 18.49 -3.88
CA ARG A 139 6.64 19.79 -3.19
C ARG A 139 8.08 20.08 -2.76
N GLU A 140 8.53 21.30 -3.02
CA GLU A 140 9.85 21.77 -2.61
C GLU A 140 9.84 22.20 -1.13
N ASP A 141 8.81 22.96 -0.73
CA ASP A 141 8.60 23.42 0.63
C ASP A 141 7.46 22.64 1.30
N THR A 142 7.77 22.01 2.44
CA THR A 142 6.79 21.23 3.20
C THR A 142 5.74 22.06 3.92
N ASN A 143 6.02 23.35 4.13
CA ASN A 143 5.13 24.32 4.77
C ASN A 143 4.22 25.02 3.75
N ASN A 144 4.56 24.91 2.47
CA ASN A 144 3.77 25.47 1.37
C ASN A 144 2.75 24.46 0.85
N LEU A 145 1.48 24.69 1.16
CA LEU A 145 0.35 23.92 0.62
C LEU A 145 0.02 24.31 -0.82
N CYS A 146 0.47 25.45 -1.33
CA CYS A 146 0.22 25.93 -2.68
C CYS A 146 1.25 25.37 -3.66
N VAL A 147 0.96 24.20 -4.23
CA VAL A 147 1.92 23.50 -5.09
C VAL A 147 1.63 23.77 -6.56
N THR A 148 2.66 24.15 -7.32
CA THR A 148 2.58 24.37 -8.76
C THR A 148 2.86 23.08 -9.51
N CYS A 149 2.03 22.73 -10.50
CA CYS A 149 2.32 21.63 -11.42
C CYS A 149 3.08 22.15 -12.64
N PRO A 150 4.35 21.78 -12.88
CA PRO A 150 5.12 22.27 -14.02
C PRO A 150 4.49 21.89 -15.36
N LYS A 151 4.01 20.64 -15.48
CA LYS A 151 3.40 20.13 -16.72
C LYS A 151 2.12 20.86 -17.09
N CYS A 152 1.18 21.01 -16.14
CA CYS A 152 -0.06 21.76 -16.40
C CYS A 152 0.22 23.24 -16.66
N THR A 153 1.23 23.81 -15.98
CA THR A 153 1.61 25.21 -16.19
C THR A 153 2.13 25.44 -17.61
N ALA A 154 3.01 24.55 -18.09
CA ALA A 154 3.50 24.58 -19.46
C ALA A 154 2.37 24.35 -20.48
N SER A 155 1.53 23.32 -20.29
CA SER A 155 0.49 22.98 -21.26
C SER A 155 -0.60 24.04 -21.39
N LYS A 156 -0.92 24.75 -20.29
CA LYS A 156 -1.97 25.78 -20.27
C LYS A 156 -1.42 27.19 -20.51
N ASN A 157 -0.10 27.34 -20.62
CA ASN A 157 0.60 28.62 -20.61
C ASN A 157 0.12 29.55 -19.47
N LYS A 158 -0.21 28.97 -18.32
CA LYS A 158 -0.76 29.66 -17.14
C LYS A 158 -0.44 28.83 -15.91
N ALA A 159 -0.01 29.48 -14.83
CA ALA A 159 0.28 28.82 -13.55
C ALA A 159 -0.91 27.95 -13.11
N TYR A 160 -0.67 26.65 -12.99
CA TYR A 160 -1.63 25.70 -12.44
C TYR A 160 -1.18 25.30 -11.04
N ARG A 161 -1.94 25.72 -10.03
CA ARG A 161 -1.65 25.49 -8.61
C ARG A 161 -2.75 24.68 -7.97
N PHE A 162 -2.40 23.84 -7.00
CA PHE A 162 -3.35 23.04 -6.25
C PHE A 162 -2.95 22.99 -4.77
N CYS A 163 -3.94 22.76 -3.91
CA CYS A 163 -3.70 22.61 -2.48
C CYS A 163 -3.15 21.21 -2.17
N TRP A 164 -2.03 21.15 -1.48
CA TRP A 164 -1.37 19.91 -1.07
C TRP A 164 -2.23 19.06 -0.13
N GLN A 165 -3.11 19.68 0.66
CA GLN A 165 -3.99 18.94 1.58
C GLN A 165 -5.20 18.33 0.87
N CYS A 166 -6.05 19.17 0.27
CA CYS A 166 -7.32 18.73 -0.28
C CYS A 166 -7.25 18.26 -1.74
N LEU A 167 -6.11 18.46 -2.42
CA LEU A 167 -5.89 18.12 -3.82
C LEU A 167 -6.93 18.74 -4.79
N LYS A 168 -7.48 19.91 -4.42
CA LYS A 168 -8.32 20.74 -5.30
C LYS A 168 -7.46 21.87 -5.88
N GLU A 169 -7.90 22.47 -6.98
CA GLU A 169 -7.27 23.68 -7.53
C GLU A 169 -7.16 24.76 -6.44
N TRP A 170 -6.06 25.51 -6.44
CA TRP A 170 -5.78 26.47 -5.38
C TRP A 170 -6.81 27.60 -5.40
N LYS A 171 -7.39 27.88 -4.24
CA LYS A 171 -8.23 29.05 -3.98
C LYS A 171 -7.62 29.85 -2.83
N GLY A 172 -7.58 31.16 -2.98
CA GLY A 172 -7.03 32.09 -2.00
C GLY A 172 -5.82 32.88 -2.49
N PRO A 173 -5.46 33.95 -1.78
CA PRO A 173 -4.39 34.86 -2.18
C PRO A 173 -3.03 34.15 -2.15
N VAL A 174 -2.18 34.47 -3.13
CA VAL A 174 -0.75 34.15 -3.10
C VAL A 174 -0.06 35.46 -2.75
N PRO A 175 0.76 35.55 -1.69
CA PRO A 175 1.71 34.53 -1.22
C PRO A 175 1.28 33.64 -0.05
N VAL A 176 0.08 33.81 0.52
CA VAL A 176 -0.37 32.98 1.63
C VAL A 176 -0.47 31.53 1.17
N SER A 177 0.26 30.63 1.83
CA SER A 177 0.44 29.26 1.34
C SER A 177 0.25 28.17 2.39
N ASP A 178 -0.02 28.53 3.63
CA ASP A 178 -0.23 27.60 4.74
C ASP A 178 -1.69 27.11 4.85
N HIS A 179 -2.62 27.74 4.14
CA HIS A 179 -4.02 27.32 3.99
C HIS A 179 -4.58 27.74 2.63
N CYS A 180 -5.66 27.07 2.20
CA CYS A 180 -6.40 27.46 0.99
C CYS A 180 -7.87 27.71 1.35
N GLU A 181 -8.56 28.48 0.52
CA GLU A 181 -9.97 28.85 0.68
C GLU A 181 -10.94 27.81 0.08
N ASN A 182 -10.47 26.57 -0.17
CA ASN A 182 -11.38 25.51 -0.56
C ASN A 182 -12.26 25.11 0.61
N GLU A 183 -13.57 25.06 0.38
CA GLU A 183 -14.52 24.46 1.33
C GLU A 183 -14.10 23.03 1.67
N ASP A 184 -14.24 22.70 2.96
CA ASP A 184 -13.83 21.44 3.58
C ASP A 184 -12.35 21.10 3.41
N CYS A 185 -11.48 22.10 3.15
CA CYS A 185 -10.05 21.84 3.14
C CYS A 185 -9.58 21.47 4.55
N CYS A 186 -9.12 20.24 4.68
CA CYS A 186 -8.49 19.73 5.88
C CYS A 186 -7.32 18.82 5.49
N ASN A 187 -6.36 18.69 6.39
CA ASN A 187 -5.42 17.59 6.31
C ASN A 187 -6.22 16.27 6.33
N GLN A 188 -6.13 15.50 5.25
CA GLN A 188 -6.89 14.26 5.08
C GLN A 188 -6.75 13.31 6.28
N LYS A 189 -5.55 13.20 6.87
CA LYS A 189 -5.34 12.36 8.05
C LYS A 189 -6.13 12.87 9.25
N ILE A 190 -6.13 14.19 9.50
CA ILE A 190 -6.89 14.82 10.58
C ILE A 190 -8.39 14.66 10.37
N CYS A 191 -8.87 14.79 9.14
CA CYS A 191 -10.28 14.56 8.82
C CYS A 191 -10.70 13.12 9.10
N VAL A 192 -9.88 12.13 8.74
CA VAL A 192 -10.14 10.73 9.09
C VAL A 192 -10.16 10.54 10.61
N LEU A 193 -9.20 11.08 11.35
CA LEU A 193 -9.16 10.98 12.82
C LEU A 193 -10.36 11.64 13.51
N ARG A 194 -10.84 12.76 12.95
CA ARG A 194 -12.00 13.48 13.46
C ARG A 194 -13.30 12.70 13.24
N ASN A 195 -13.45 12.08 12.07
CA ASN A 195 -14.74 11.56 11.60
C ASN A 195 -14.84 10.02 11.62
N CYS A 196 -13.76 9.28 11.89
CA CYS A 196 -13.82 7.81 11.95
C CYS A 196 -14.85 7.33 12.98
N PRO A 197 -15.51 6.17 12.77
CA PRO A 197 -16.48 5.64 13.73
C PRO A 197 -15.79 5.24 15.04
N VAL A 198 -16.58 4.80 16.01
CA VAL A 198 -16.07 4.22 17.26
C VAL A 198 -15.84 2.71 17.10
N VAL A 199 -14.81 2.18 17.74
CA VAL A 199 -14.54 0.74 17.80
C VAL A 199 -15.10 0.16 19.10
N ASN A 200 -15.71 -1.02 19.00
CA ASN A 200 -16.18 -1.80 20.13
C ASN A 200 -15.17 -2.91 20.46
N PHE A 201 -14.59 -2.89 21.66
CA PHE A 201 -13.68 -3.93 22.11
C PHE A 201 -14.46 -5.12 22.68
N LYS A 202 -14.16 -6.34 22.20
CA LYS A 202 -14.79 -7.57 22.71
C LYS A 202 -14.16 -8.06 24.02
N ASP A 203 -12.83 -7.98 24.09
CA ASP A 203 -12.04 -8.57 25.17
C ASP A 203 -11.58 -7.53 26.22
N VAL A 204 -11.91 -6.25 26.03
CA VAL A 204 -11.56 -5.14 26.93
C VAL A 204 -12.85 -4.41 27.34
N GLN A 205 -13.33 -4.67 28.55
CA GLN A 205 -14.58 -4.11 29.06
C GLN A 205 -14.44 -2.63 29.42
N GLY A 206 -15.53 -1.87 29.27
CA GLY A 206 -15.63 -0.47 29.70
C GLY A 206 -14.96 0.57 28.79
N VAL A 207 -14.45 0.16 27.61
CA VAL A 207 -13.94 1.09 26.59
C VAL A 207 -15.11 1.55 25.71
N ASN A 208 -15.66 2.72 26.00
CA ASN A 208 -16.73 3.36 25.23
C ASN A 208 -16.18 4.53 24.41
N ASP A 209 -16.73 4.80 23.24
CA ASP A 209 -16.38 5.97 22.39
C ASP A 209 -14.92 6.05 21.92
N CYS A 210 -14.17 4.95 21.94
CA CYS A 210 -12.82 4.93 21.38
C CYS A 210 -12.89 5.03 19.85
N PRO A 211 -12.19 5.96 19.18
CA PRO A 211 -12.14 6.04 17.71
C PRO A 211 -11.55 4.77 17.10
N SER A 212 -12.12 4.29 15.99
CA SER A 212 -11.67 3.08 15.29
C SER A 212 -10.35 3.26 14.55
N ILE A 213 -10.00 4.50 14.20
CA ILE A 213 -8.75 4.87 13.56
C ILE A 213 -8.02 5.88 14.45
N ARG A 214 -6.72 5.63 14.69
CA ARG A 214 -5.82 6.52 15.42
C ARG A 214 -4.48 6.67 14.69
N ALA A 215 -3.81 7.79 14.90
CA ALA A 215 -2.46 8.00 14.41
C ALA A 215 -1.45 7.44 15.41
N CYS A 216 -0.42 6.76 14.91
CA CYS A 216 0.71 6.33 15.72
C CYS A 216 1.34 7.54 16.43
N PRO A 217 1.50 7.49 17.76
CA PRO A 217 2.04 8.61 18.54
C PRO A 217 3.50 8.95 18.18
N SER A 218 4.24 8.03 17.56
CA SER A 218 5.65 8.22 17.20
C SER A 218 5.88 8.69 15.76
N CYS A 219 5.01 8.34 14.81
CA CYS A 219 5.27 8.60 13.38
C CYS A 219 4.07 9.07 12.56
N GLY A 220 2.89 9.18 13.19
CA GLY A 220 1.71 9.75 12.55
C GLY A 220 1.07 8.85 11.49
N GLU A 221 1.43 7.58 11.43
CA GLU A 221 0.79 6.59 10.56
C GLU A 221 -0.61 6.27 11.07
N LEU A 222 -1.61 6.29 10.19
CA LEU A 222 -2.98 5.95 10.57
C LEU A 222 -3.11 4.43 10.72
N LEU A 223 -3.68 4.01 11.83
CA LEU A 223 -3.83 2.62 12.23
C LEU A 223 -5.28 2.39 12.64
N GLU A 224 -5.85 1.28 12.18
CA GLU A 224 -7.19 0.82 12.56
C GLU A 224 -7.08 -0.37 13.50
N HIS A 225 -7.97 -0.43 14.49
CA HIS A 225 -8.07 -1.57 15.41
C HIS A 225 -9.40 -2.29 15.17
N SER A 226 -9.36 -3.62 15.01
CA SER A 226 -10.57 -4.42 14.75
C SER A 226 -11.49 -4.59 15.97
N GLY A 227 -11.02 -4.20 17.16
CA GLY A 227 -11.71 -4.40 18.44
C GLY A 227 -11.60 -5.83 18.99
N ILE A 228 -10.83 -6.69 18.32
CA ILE A 228 -10.58 -8.08 18.73
C ILE A 228 -9.17 -8.16 19.33
N LYS A 229 -8.98 -8.97 20.37
CA LYS A 229 -7.73 -9.13 21.14
C LYS A 229 -7.38 -7.90 21.99
N CYS A 230 -6.17 -7.89 22.54
CA CYS A 230 -5.67 -6.84 23.40
C CYS A 230 -5.65 -5.48 22.70
N LYS A 231 -5.65 -4.40 23.48
CA LYS A 231 -5.67 -3.01 22.98
C LYS A 231 -4.32 -2.46 22.49
N PHE A 232 -3.31 -3.29 22.26
CA PHE A 232 -2.00 -2.85 21.76
C PHE A 232 -1.84 -3.07 20.27
N LEU A 233 -1.23 -2.10 19.60
CA LEU A 233 -0.77 -2.25 18.22
C LEU A 233 0.73 -2.05 18.13
N VAL A 234 1.34 -2.71 17.15
CA VAL A 234 2.69 -2.42 16.69
C VAL A 234 2.59 -1.70 15.34
N CYS A 235 3.09 -0.47 15.28
CA CYS A 235 3.08 0.30 14.05
C CYS A 235 3.98 -0.38 13.00
N LYS A 236 3.43 -0.74 11.84
CA LYS A 236 4.24 -1.40 10.78
C LYS A 236 5.36 -0.52 10.24
N LYS A 237 5.19 0.80 10.27
CA LYS A 237 6.14 1.81 9.77
C LYS A 237 7.32 2.03 10.71
N CYS A 238 7.06 2.49 11.95
CA CYS A 238 8.11 2.81 12.91
C CYS A 238 8.36 1.73 13.96
N LYS A 239 7.63 0.61 13.95
CA LYS A 239 7.71 -0.50 14.94
C LYS A 239 7.36 -0.13 16.38
N ALA A 240 6.87 1.10 16.63
CA ALA A 240 6.42 1.49 17.96
C ALA A 240 5.26 0.62 18.44
N LYS A 241 5.39 0.03 19.63
CA LYS A 241 4.31 -0.63 20.37
C LYS A 241 3.63 0.38 21.29
N PHE A 242 2.31 0.53 21.15
CA PHE A 242 1.56 1.50 21.94
C PHE A 242 0.13 1.03 22.21
N CYS A 243 -0.47 1.53 23.27
CA CYS A 243 -1.86 1.26 23.60
C CYS A 243 -2.77 2.08 22.68
N PHE A 244 -3.63 1.40 21.92
CA PHE A 244 -4.58 2.04 21.03
C PHE A 244 -5.61 2.90 21.77
N VAL A 245 -5.97 2.55 23.02
CA VAL A 245 -7.00 3.28 23.78
C VAL A 245 -6.48 4.60 24.33
N CYS A 246 -5.30 4.61 24.97
CA CYS A 246 -4.76 5.82 25.62
C CYS A 246 -3.59 6.48 24.88
N LEU A 247 -3.13 5.92 23.76
CA LEU A 247 -2.01 6.40 22.94
C LEU A 247 -0.64 6.43 23.63
N LYS A 248 -0.51 5.93 24.87
CA LYS A 248 0.78 5.80 25.54
C LYS A 248 1.62 4.67 24.94
N LEU A 249 2.92 4.91 24.84
CA LEU A 249 3.89 3.92 24.40
C LEU A 249 4.04 2.81 25.44
N PHE A 250 4.41 1.61 25.01
CA PHE A 250 4.95 0.62 25.94
C PHE A 250 6.35 1.10 26.41
N PRO A 251 6.73 1.02 27.70
CA PRO A 251 6.01 0.41 28.83
C PRO A 251 5.14 1.37 29.67
N GLU A 252 4.90 2.62 29.25
CA GLU A 252 4.07 3.58 30.02
C GLU A 252 2.61 3.12 30.21
N CYS A 253 2.12 2.25 29.33
CA CYS A 253 0.93 1.46 29.55
C CYS A 253 1.28 -0.02 29.33
N GLN A 254 0.88 -0.89 30.28
CA GLN A 254 1.15 -2.33 30.24
C GLN A 254 -0.11 -3.18 30.43
N ASN A 255 -1.26 -2.58 30.72
CA ASN A 255 -2.52 -3.30 30.89
C ASN A 255 -2.97 -3.80 29.52
N TYR A 256 -2.97 -5.11 29.24
CA TYR A 256 -3.33 -5.63 27.91
C TYR A 256 -4.84 -5.74 27.68
N PHE A 257 -5.57 -6.15 28.71
CA PHE A 257 -7.01 -6.46 28.63
C PHE A 257 -7.90 -5.63 29.57
N GLU A 258 -7.28 -4.86 30.47
CA GLU A 258 -8.00 -4.02 31.42
C GLU A 258 -8.12 -2.58 30.91
N LEU A 259 -8.93 -1.75 31.59
CA LEU A 259 -8.98 -0.31 31.30
C LEU A 259 -7.65 0.39 31.54
N CYS A 260 -7.44 1.49 30.83
CA CYS A 260 -6.28 2.35 31.05
C CYS A 260 -6.51 3.20 32.30
N LEU A 261 -5.51 3.30 33.19
CA LEU A 261 -5.57 4.21 34.34
C LEU A 261 -5.75 5.68 33.95
N CYS A 262 -5.26 6.07 32.76
CA CYS A 262 -5.42 7.41 32.19
C CYS A 262 -6.69 7.57 31.33
N GLY A 263 -7.56 6.55 31.31
CA GLY A 263 -8.78 6.57 30.51
C GLY A 263 -8.54 6.46 28.99
N ILE A 264 -9.53 6.90 28.23
CA ILE A 264 -9.57 6.83 26.77
C ILE A 264 -9.05 8.16 26.22
N ALA A 265 -8.03 8.12 25.37
CA ALA A 265 -7.47 9.33 24.79
C ALA A 265 -8.48 9.99 23.83
N PRO A 266 -8.56 11.33 23.78
CA PRO A 266 -9.42 12.02 22.83
C PRO A 266 -9.01 11.76 21.37
N ARG A 267 -9.85 12.18 20.42
CA ARG A 267 -9.51 12.19 19.00
C ARG A 267 -8.30 13.10 18.77
N GLN A 268 -7.32 12.59 18.02
CA GLN A 268 -6.10 13.34 17.70
C GLN A 268 -6.42 14.49 16.73
N THR A 269 -5.99 15.70 17.08
CA THR A 269 -6.16 16.92 16.29
C THR A 269 -4.91 17.34 15.52
N SER A 270 -3.78 16.67 15.77
CA SER A 270 -2.49 16.85 15.09
C SER A 270 -1.85 15.50 14.74
N ILE A 271 -0.93 15.51 13.79
CA ILE A 271 -0.11 14.35 13.40
C ILE A 271 1.33 14.62 13.85
N PRO A 272 1.98 13.73 14.61
CA PRO A 272 3.37 13.91 14.99
C PRO A 272 4.29 13.81 13.76
N GLU A 273 5.34 14.62 13.76
CA GLU A 273 6.42 14.52 12.79
C GLU A 273 7.28 13.29 13.08
N TRP A 274 7.65 12.56 12.03
CA TRP A 274 8.46 11.36 12.18
C TRP A 274 9.94 11.68 11.95
N ASP A 275 10.79 11.35 12.91
CA ASP A 275 12.24 11.53 12.85
C ASP A 275 12.98 10.44 12.05
N GLY A 276 12.24 9.54 11.39
CA GLY A 276 12.78 8.44 10.58
C GLY A 276 13.27 7.25 11.40
N LYS A 277 13.20 7.27 12.74
CA LYS A 277 13.72 6.18 13.56
C LYS A 277 12.72 5.05 13.70
N ILE A 278 13.27 3.84 13.81
CA ILE A 278 12.54 2.64 14.22
C ILE A 278 12.55 2.58 15.75
N ALA A 279 11.37 2.52 16.36
CA ALA A 279 11.20 2.35 17.78
C ALA A 279 11.46 0.89 18.19
N ASN A 280 12.24 0.71 19.24
CA ASN A 280 12.62 -0.61 19.77
C ASN A 280 11.77 -1.06 20.96
N ASN A 281 10.68 -0.36 21.27
CA ASN A 281 9.83 -0.64 22.43
C ASN A 281 8.84 -1.80 22.22
N ALA A 282 8.87 -2.46 21.05
CA ALA A 282 8.15 -3.71 20.81
C ALA A 282 8.87 -4.94 21.37
N LYS A 283 10.17 -4.83 21.70
CA LYS A 283 10.97 -5.91 22.29
C LYS A 283 10.80 -5.96 23.81
N VAL A 284 9.63 -6.39 24.28
CA VAL A 284 9.52 -6.99 25.62
C VAL A 284 8.66 -8.25 25.48
N GLU A 285 9.42 -9.34 25.33
CA GLU A 285 9.21 -10.76 25.62
C GLU A 285 7.93 -11.49 25.14
N GLU A 286 8.19 -12.70 24.63
CA GLU A 286 7.26 -13.78 24.28
C GLU A 286 6.40 -14.25 25.47
#